data_AF-A0A1V5DSI8-F1
#
_entry.id   AF-A0A1V5DSI8-F1
#
_cell.length_a   1.000
_cell.length_b   1.000
_cell.length_c   1.000
_cell.angle_alpha   90.00
_cell.angle_beta   90.00
_cell.angle_gamma   90.00
#
_symmetry.space_group_name_H-M   'P 1'
#
loop_
_entity.id
_entity.type
_entity.pdbx_description
1 polymer ?
#
loop_
_entity_poly.entity_id
_entity_poly.type
_entity_poly.pdbx_seq_one_letter_code
_entity_poly.pdbx_strand_id
1 'polypeptide(L)'
;MTSEMAVLGFGCILLLVGIIGGGLEIKELKIPKIGTTTRFIAVVCGVILIVVGIYLTGSKDKKANPSISPVDRAAAVTPEAAVPQQSKEAAAVTPEATVSQQQNAKDANYTKAIIGSWTNTMTLADGTIYEYTDRYSADGLVFETASIHYKGGGIISLRASFRWYIKDGYLYTKVESSNHPILAPIGQMKSSKILNISSKTLETIDPTDGQRVIDSRVE
;
A
#
# COMPACT_ATOMS: atom_id res chain seq x y z
N MET A 1 -13.17 -6.96 12.09
CA MET A 1 -12.38 -7.07 13.34
C MET A 1 -10.95 -6.71 12.96
N THR A 2 -10.42 -5.61 13.46
CA THR A 2 -9.09 -5.14 13.04
C THR A 2 -8.01 -6.03 13.67
N SER A 3 -6.88 -6.21 12.99
CA SER A 3 -5.82 -7.15 13.42
C SER A 3 -5.30 -6.82 14.81
N GLU A 4 -5.35 -5.56 15.24
CA GLU A 4 -4.94 -5.10 16.57
C GLU A 4 -5.84 -5.69 17.67
N MET A 5 -7.15 -5.73 17.45
CA MET A 5 -8.11 -6.30 18.39
C MET A 5 -7.94 -7.82 18.51
N ALA A 6 -7.55 -8.48 17.43
CA ALA A 6 -7.25 -9.91 17.46
C ALA A 6 -6.00 -10.20 18.30
N VAL A 7 -4.91 -9.46 18.09
CA VAL A 7 -3.65 -9.64 18.83
C VAL A 7 -3.83 -9.42 20.33
N LEU A 8 -4.54 -8.35 20.72
CA LEU A 8 -4.80 -8.04 22.12
C LEU A 8 -5.73 -9.09 22.75
N GLY A 9 -6.76 -9.53 22.03
CA GLY A 9 -7.67 -10.59 22.47
C GLY A 9 -6.95 -11.92 22.72
N PHE A 10 -6.08 -12.36 21.81
CA PHE A 10 -5.27 -13.57 21.99
C PHE A 10 -4.32 -13.46 23.18
N GLY A 11 -3.69 -12.30 23.38
CA GLY A 11 -2.83 -12.05 24.55
C GLY A 11 -3.58 -12.21 25.87
N CYS A 12 -4.78 -11.65 25.98
CA CYS A 12 -5.63 -11.79 27.17
C CYS A 12 -6.04 -13.24 27.43
N ILE A 13 -6.41 -13.99 26.38
CA ILE A 13 -6.79 -15.41 26.51
C ILE A 13 -5.59 -16.23 27.01
N LEU A 14 -4.39 -16.02 26.47
CA LEU A 14 -3.19 -16.74 26.92
C LEU A 14 -2.83 -16.44 28.38
N LEU A 15 -2.98 -15.18 28.81
CA LEU A 15 -2.81 -14.83 30.22
C LEU A 15 -3.83 -15.53 31.12
N LEU A 16 -5.11 -15.54 30.73
CA LEU A 16 -6.15 -16.24 31.48
C LEU A 16 -5.85 -17.74 31.58
N VAL A 17 -5.41 -18.38 30.49
CA VAL A 17 -5.00 -19.80 30.51
C VAL A 17 -3.79 -20.01 31.43
N GLY A 18 -2.83 -19.08 31.43
CA GLY A 18 -1.67 -19.12 32.31
C GLY A 18 -2.01 -19.00 33.80
N ILE A 19 -2.99 -18.15 34.14
CA ILE A 19 -3.43 -17.87 35.51
C ILE A 19 -4.40 -18.95 36.02
N ILE A 20 -5.41 -19.31 35.22
CA ILE A 20 -6.47 -20.27 35.59
C ILE A 20 -5.95 -21.72 35.52
N GLY A 21 -4.93 -21.97 34.69
CA GLY A 21 -4.36 -23.29 34.45
C GLY A 21 -4.01 -23.94 35.78
N GLY A 22 -4.90 -24.77 36.31
CA GLY A 22 -4.87 -25.15 37.72
C GLY A 22 -5.98 -26.15 38.00
N GLY A 23 -6.19 -27.10 37.08
CA GLY A 23 -7.10 -28.24 37.25
C GLY A 23 -8.51 -27.82 37.61
N LEU A 24 -9.28 -27.29 36.64
CA LEU A 24 -10.72 -27.22 36.78
C LEU A 24 -11.27 -28.64 36.75
N GLU A 25 -11.39 -29.25 37.93
CA GLU A 25 -12.14 -30.49 38.12
C GLU A 25 -13.64 -30.18 38.12
N ILE A 26 -14.18 -29.93 36.92
CA ILE A 26 -15.61 -30.00 36.72
C ILE A 26 -15.94 -31.49 36.70
N LYS A 27 -16.80 -31.96 37.62
CA LYS A 27 -17.08 -33.38 37.90
C LYS A 27 -17.38 -34.27 36.68
N GLU A 28 -17.68 -33.70 35.52
CA GLU A 28 -17.98 -34.41 34.28
C GLU A 28 -16.99 -34.14 33.12
N LEU A 29 -16.01 -33.24 33.28
CA LEU A 29 -15.04 -32.92 32.22
C LEU A 29 -13.60 -32.96 32.74
N LYS A 30 -12.89 -34.04 32.41
CA LYS A 30 -11.49 -34.26 32.81
C LYS A 30 -10.56 -33.50 31.86
N ILE A 31 -10.34 -32.21 32.12
CA ILE A 31 -9.35 -31.42 31.38
C ILE A 31 -7.94 -31.85 31.83
N PRO A 32 -7.05 -32.28 30.92
CA PRO A 32 -5.72 -32.73 31.28
C PRO A 32 -4.93 -31.62 31.99
N LYS A 33 -4.18 -31.99 33.03
CA LYS A 33 -3.37 -31.05 33.82
C LYS A 33 -2.25 -30.48 32.94
N ILE A 34 -2.39 -29.21 32.57
CA ILE A 34 -1.34 -28.47 31.86
C ILE A 34 -0.14 -28.34 32.81
N GLY A 35 1.04 -28.74 32.34
CA GLY A 35 2.30 -28.67 33.10
C GLY A 35 2.73 -27.24 33.39
N THR A 36 3.42 -27.03 34.52
CA THR A 36 3.86 -25.71 34.99
C THR A 36 4.70 -24.95 33.96
N THR A 37 5.56 -25.65 33.21
CA THR A 37 6.39 -25.06 32.16
C THR A 37 5.55 -24.44 31.05
N THR A 38 4.51 -25.13 30.58
CA THR A 38 3.61 -24.62 29.54
C THR A 38 2.85 -23.37 30.01
N ARG A 39 2.50 -23.30 31.30
CA ARG A 39 1.84 -22.12 31.88
C ARG A 39 2.77 -20.91 31.86
N PHE A 40 4.03 -21.11 32.25
CA PHE A 40 5.02 -20.03 32.25
C PHE A 40 5.22 -19.46 30.84
N ILE A 41 5.34 -20.34 29.83
CA ILE A 41 5.43 -19.91 28.42
C ILE A 41 4.18 -19.14 27.99
N ALA A 42 2.99 -19.60 28.34
CA ALA A 42 1.74 -18.92 28.01
C ALA A 42 1.65 -17.51 28.62
N VAL A 43 2.07 -17.35 29.89
CA VAL A 43 2.12 -16.04 30.55
C VAL A 43 3.10 -15.10 29.85
N VAL A 44 4.33 -15.56 29.58
CA VAL A 44 5.35 -14.75 28.89
C VAL A 44 4.86 -14.32 27.51
N CYS A 45 4.34 -15.25 26.70
CA CYS A 45 3.78 -14.93 25.38
C CYS A 45 2.59 -13.97 25.47
N GLY A 46 1.68 -14.18 26.44
CA GLY A 46 0.51 -13.31 26.64
C GLY A 46 0.91 -11.87 26.97
N VAL A 47 1.88 -11.68 27.87
CA VAL A 47 2.42 -10.35 28.21
C VAL A 47 3.05 -9.68 26.99
N ILE A 48 3.88 -10.40 26.22
CA ILE A 48 4.51 -9.87 25.00
C ILE A 48 3.45 -9.39 24.01
N LEU A 49 2.41 -10.20 23.75
CA LEU A 49 1.34 -9.84 22.80
C LEU A 49 0.54 -8.62 23.27
N ILE A 50 0.29 -8.46 24.57
CA ILE A 50 -0.39 -7.28 25.10
C ILE A 50 0.46 -6.03 24.91
N VAL A 51 1.77 -6.10 25.22
CA VAL A 51 2.69 -4.97 25.03
C VAL A 51 2.74 -4.55 23.56
N VAL A 52 2.84 -5.51 22.63
CA VAL A 52 2.81 -5.26 21.19
C VAL A 52 1.47 -4.66 20.76
N GLY A 53 0.35 -5.19 21.25
CA GLY A 53 -0.98 -4.67 20.94
C GLY A 53 -1.17 -3.22 21.39
N ILE A 54 -0.70 -2.87 22.60
CA ILE A 54 -0.74 -1.50 23.12
C ILE A 54 0.11 -0.57 22.26
N TYR A 55 1.33 -1.00 21.90
CA TYR A 55 2.25 -0.21 21.08
C TYR A 55 1.68 0.10 19.68
N LEU A 56 1.08 -0.90 19.03
CA LEU A 56 0.41 -0.74 17.74
C LEU A 56 -0.82 0.16 17.83
N THR A 57 -1.56 0.11 18.95
CA THR A 57 -2.75 0.95 19.17
C THR A 57 -2.37 2.42 19.41
N GLY A 58 -1.30 2.69 20.17
CA GLY A 58 -0.88 4.05 20.52
C GLY A 58 -0.30 4.88 19.36
N SER A 59 -0.06 4.28 18.20
CA SER A 59 0.56 4.96 17.06
C SER A 59 -0.42 5.72 16.16
N LYS A 60 -1.74 5.71 16.44
CA LYS A 60 -2.75 6.28 15.54
C LYS A 60 -3.21 7.72 15.83
N ASP A 61 -2.72 8.36 16.90
CA ASP A 61 -3.13 9.73 17.25
C ASP A 61 -2.07 10.80 16.91
N LYS A 62 -1.80 11.01 15.61
CA LYS A 62 -1.24 12.29 15.12
C LYS A 62 -1.77 12.63 13.72
N LYS A 63 -3.04 13.06 13.64
CA LYS A 63 -3.48 14.00 12.59
C LYS A 63 -4.82 14.64 12.92
N ALA A 64 -4.76 15.86 13.45
CA ALA A 64 -5.76 16.89 13.18
C ALA A 64 -5.10 18.27 13.31
N ASN A 65 -4.53 18.76 12.21
CA ASN A 65 -4.38 20.19 12.01
C ASN A 65 -5.36 20.58 10.89
N PRO A 66 -6.56 21.12 11.20
CA PRO A 66 -7.40 21.74 10.21
C PRO A 66 -6.98 23.20 10.09
N SER A 67 -5.98 23.50 9.26
CA SER A 67 -5.75 24.89 8.85
C SER A 67 -6.54 25.14 7.57
N ILE A 68 -7.73 25.69 7.79
CA ILE A 68 -8.64 26.21 6.79
C ILE A 68 -8.04 27.54 6.34
N SER A 69 -7.54 27.63 5.10
CA SER A 69 -7.25 28.94 4.49
C SER A 69 -8.53 29.49 3.85
N PRO A 70 -8.94 30.73 4.17
CA PRO A 70 -10.16 31.34 3.65
C PRO A 70 -10.09 31.59 2.14
N VAL A 71 -11.22 31.36 1.50
CA VAL A 71 -11.56 31.81 0.15
C VAL A 71 -11.59 33.35 0.15
N ASP A 72 -10.63 33.97 -0.51
CA ASP A 72 -10.71 35.40 -0.83
C ASP A 72 -11.42 35.57 -2.18
N ARG A 73 -12.65 36.06 -2.07
CA ARG A 73 -13.57 36.36 -3.17
C ARG A 73 -13.42 37.84 -3.50
N ALA A 74 -12.73 38.15 -4.59
CA ALA A 74 -12.71 39.50 -5.16
C ALA A 74 -13.27 39.49 -6.59
N ALA A 75 -14.11 40.49 -6.85
CA ALA A 75 -15.08 40.59 -7.92
C ALA A 75 -14.52 41.09 -9.26
N ALA A 76 -15.26 40.77 -10.32
CA ALA A 76 -15.72 41.61 -11.46
C ALA A 76 -15.84 40.66 -12.70
N VAL A 77 -16.80 40.75 -13.62
CA VAL A 77 -17.23 41.89 -14.44
C VAL A 77 -18.54 41.49 -15.20
N THR A 78 -19.49 42.44 -15.27
CA THR A 78 -20.48 42.74 -16.35
C THR A 78 -21.68 41.83 -16.73
N PRO A 79 -22.90 42.41 -16.84
CA PRO A 79 -24.05 41.85 -17.55
C PRO A 79 -24.16 42.41 -18.98
N GLU A 80 -24.30 41.58 -20.03
CA GLU A 80 -24.89 42.05 -21.29
C GLU A 80 -25.31 40.91 -22.24
N ALA A 81 -26.52 41.09 -22.79
CA ALA A 81 -27.06 40.57 -24.06
C ALA A 81 -27.52 39.10 -24.15
N ALA A 82 -28.85 38.98 -24.09
CA ALA A 82 -29.65 37.84 -24.52
C ALA A 82 -29.63 37.63 -26.04
N VAL A 83 -29.47 36.37 -26.50
CA VAL A 83 -30.07 35.81 -27.74
C VAL A 83 -30.08 34.25 -27.65
N PRO A 84 -30.82 33.52 -28.50
CA PRO A 84 -32.08 32.85 -28.20
C PRO A 84 -31.96 31.34 -27.88
N GLN A 85 -32.98 30.82 -27.18
CA GLN A 85 -33.24 29.39 -27.02
C GLN A 85 -33.40 28.71 -28.39
N GLN A 86 -32.39 27.94 -28.80
CA GLN A 86 -32.55 26.91 -29.82
C GLN A 86 -32.72 25.56 -29.13
N SER A 87 -33.98 25.13 -29.06
CA SER A 87 -34.38 23.76 -28.76
C SER A 87 -33.68 22.83 -29.74
N LYS A 88 -32.70 22.07 -29.23
CA LYS A 88 -32.18 20.87 -29.86
C LYS A 88 -32.41 19.75 -28.86
N GLU A 89 -33.46 19.00 -29.13
CA GLU A 89 -33.75 17.70 -28.53
C GLU A 89 -32.53 16.79 -28.75
N ALA A 90 -31.60 16.88 -27.81
CA ALA A 90 -30.42 16.05 -27.74
C ALA A 90 -30.87 14.73 -27.15
N ALA A 91 -30.95 13.73 -28.01
CA ALA A 91 -30.99 12.33 -27.63
C ALA A 91 -30.00 12.11 -26.48
N ALA A 92 -30.48 11.53 -25.39
CA ALA A 92 -29.70 11.15 -24.24
C ALA A 92 -28.68 10.07 -24.66
N VAL A 93 -27.54 10.51 -25.18
CA VAL A 93 -26.36 9.66 -25.37
C VAL A 93 -25.79 9.43 -23.99
N THR A 94 -25.99 8.21 -23.49
CA THR A 94 -25.52 7.73 -22.19
C THR A 94 -24.06 8.12 -21.97
N PRO A 95 -23.73 8.98 -20.97
CA PRO A 95 -22.39 9.51 -20.74
C PRO A 95 -21.35 8.45 -20.32
N GLU A 96 -21.79 7.23 -20.01
CA GLU A 96 -20.94 6.17 -19.46
C GLU A 96 -20.03 5.50 -20.51
N ALA A 97 -20.47 5.40 -21.77
CA ALA A 97 -19.68 4.78 -22.83
C ALA A 97 -18.44 5.61 -23.22
N THR A 98 -18.56 6.94 -23.18
CA THR A 98 -17.48 7.86 -23.56
C THR A 98 -16.34 7.85 -22.54
N VAL A 99 -16.65 7.74 -21.24
CA VAL A 99 -15.64 7.73 -20.17
C VAL A 99 -14.80 6.46 -20.22
N SER A 100 -15.42 5.30 -20.45
CA SER A 100 -14.69 4.02 -20.56
C SER A 100 -13.73 3.99 -21.76
N GLN A 101 -14.14 4.53 -22.91
CA GLN A 101 -13.28 4.59 -24.10
C GLN A 101 -12.05 5.51 -23.90
N GLN A 102 -12.24 6.66 -23.26
CA GLN A 102 -11.13 7.57 -22.96
C GLN A 102 -10.14 6.96 -21.96
N GLN A 103 -10.65 6.24 -20.95
CA GLN A 103 -9.81 5.55 -19.98
C GLN A 103 -8.98 4.43 -20.63
N ASN A 104 -9.61 3.62 -21.50
CA ASN A 104 -8.91 2.56 -22.22
C ASN A 104 -7.80 3.11 -23.13
N ALA A 105 -8.06 4.22 -23.84
CA ALA A 105 -7.04 4.88 -24.65
C ALA A 105 -5.87 5.41 -23.81
N LYS A 106 -6.15 5.95 -22.63
CA LYS A 106 -5.15 6.42 -21.68
C LYS A 106 -4.28 5.27 -21.14
N ASP A 107 -4.89 4.16 -20.74
CA ASP A 107 -4.16 2.97 -20.26
C ASP A 107 -3.28 2.37 -21.35
N ALA A 108 -3.75 2.34 -22.61
CA ALA A 108 -2.95 1.90 -23.74
C ALA A 108 -1.72 2.81 -23.97
N ASN A 109 -1.87 4.12 -23.81
CA ASN A 109 -0.76 5.06 -23.90
C ASN A 109 0.25 4.86 -22.77
N TYR A 110 -0.22 4.67 -21.53
CA TYR A 110 0.65 4.36 -20.41
C TYR A 110 1.39 3.02 -20.58
N THR A 111 0.70 2.00 -21.09
CA THR A 111 1.30 0.68 -21.37
C THR A 111 2.46 0.79 -22.36
N LYS A 112 2.35 1.65 -23.38
CA LYS A 112 3.44 1.91 -24.31
C LYS A 112 4.55 2.74 -23.68
N ALA A 113 4.19 3.77 -22.92
CA ALA A 113 5.13 4.71 -22.34
C ALA A 113 5.98 4.11 -21.20
N ILE A 114 5.49 3.12 -20.47
CA ILE A 114 6.21 2.52 -19.34
C ILE A 114 7.34 1.58 -19.76
N ILE A 115 7.28 1.02 -20.97
CA ILE A 115 8.33 0.13 -21.48
C ILE A 115 9.68 0.85 -21.50
N GLY A 116 10.69 0.24 -20.89
CA GLY A 116 12.01 0.82 -20.70
C GLY A 116 12.60 0.53 -19.32
N SER A 117 13.73 1.19 -19.02
CA SER A 117 14.41 1.10 -17.74
C SER A 117 14.19 2.38 -16.93
N TRP A 118 13.89 2.24 -15.64
CA TRP A 118 13.61 3.34 -14.73
C TRP A 118 14.40 3.16 -13.44
N THR A 119 14.88 4.24 -12.84
CA THR A 119 15.68 4.20 -11.63
C THR A 119 15.21 5.24 -10.62
N ASN A 120 15.38 4.93 -9.34
CA ASN A 120 15.05 5.85 -8.26
C ASN A 120 15.88 5.54 -7.01
N THR A 121 15.99 6.54 -6.15
CA THR A 121 16.58 6.46 -4.82
C THR A 121 15.56 7.03 -3.83
N MET A 122 15.04 6.19 -2.97
CA MET A 122 14.14 6.62 -1.89
C MET A 122 14.81 6.46 -0.52
N THR A 123 14.55 7.40 0.38
CA THR A 123 14.95 7.31 1.78
C THR A 123 13.72 7.05 2.63
N LEU A 124 13.70 5.92 3.32
CA LEU A 124 12.61 5.52 4.22
C LEU A 124 12.70 6.28 5.55
N ALA A 125 11.62 6.27 6.32
CA ALA A 125 11.50 7.02 7.58
C ALA A 125 12.54 6.63 8.64
N ASP A 126 13.05 5.40 8.59
CA ASP A 126 14.09 4.88 9.47
C ASP A 126 15.52 5.27 9.03
N GLY A 127 15.67 5.94 7.88
CA GLY A 127 16.94 6.32 7.27
C GLY A 127 17.51 5.27 6.31
N THR A 128 16.79 4.16 6.05
CA THR A 128 17.18 3.18 5.05
C THR A 128 17.11 3.80 3.66
N ILE A 129 18.16 3.62 2.85
CA ILE A 129 18.19 4.07 1.46
C ILE A 129 17.90 2.87 0.55
N TYR A 130 16.91 3.02 -0.33
CA TYR A 130 16.52 2.02 -1.31
C TYR A 130 16.76 2.58 -2.72
N GLU A 131 17.81 2.09 -3.36
CA GLU A 131 18.16 2.42 -4.74
C GLU A 131 17.76 1.27 -5.63
N TYR A 132 16.93 1.51 -6.64
CA TYR A 132 16.45 0.45 -7.51
C TYR A 132 16.41 0.85 -8.97
N THR A 133 16.45 -0.16 -9.83
CA THR A 133 16.21 -0.05 -11.26
C THR A 133 15.19 -1.10 -11.68
N ASP A 134 14.10 -0.65 -12.29
CA ASP A 134 13.06 -1.48 -12.89
C ASP A 134 13.22 -1.51 -14.41
N ARG A 135 13.06 -2.68 -15.03
CA ARG A 135 13.05 -2.85 -16.48
C ARG A 135 11.74 -3.46 -16.95
N TYR A 136 10.85 -2.63 -17.49
CA TYR A 136 9.55 -3.06 -18.01
C TYR A 136 9.67 -3.51 -19.46
N SER A 137 9.29 -4.74 -19.74
CA SER A 137 9.22 -5.31 -21.09
C SER A 137 7.79 -5.41 -21.61
N ALA A 138 7.64 -5.42 -22.94
CA ALA A 138 6.34 -5.42 -23.62
C ALA A 138 5.52 -6.70 -23.40
N ASP A 139 6.14 -7.78 -22.92
CA ASP A 139 5.50 -9.06 -22.59
C ASP A 139 4.88 -9.09 -21.18
N GLY A 140 4.83 -7.93 -20.50
CA GLY A 140 4.25 -7.80 -19.17
C GLY A 140 5.15 -8.34 -18.06
N LEU A 141 6.46 -8.44 -18.30
CA LEU A 141 7.46 -8.68 -17.25
C LEU A 141 8.15 -7.38 -16.83
N VAL A 142 8.50 -7.30 -15.55
CA VAL A 142 9.42 -6.29 -15.03
C VAL A 142 10.48 -6.98 -14.19
N PHE A 143 11.73 -6.57 -14.37
CA PHE A 143 12.86 -7.01 -13.55
C PHE A 143 13.34 -5.86 -12.70
N GLU A 144 13.39 -6.06 -11.39
CA GLU A 144 13.91 -5.10 -10.42
C GLU A 144 15.28 -5.58 -9.94
N THR A 145 16.23 -4.65 -9.89
CA THR A 145 17.47 -4.79 -9.15
C THR A 145 17.56 -3.64 -8.16
N ALA A 146 17.76 -3.94 -6.87
CA ALA A 146 17.87 -2.90 -5.85
C ALA A 146 19.00 -3.14 -4.85
N SER A 147 19.52 -2.05 -4.30
CA SER A 147 20.48 -2.00 -3.20
C SER A 147 19.82 -1.31 -2.01
N ILE A 148 19.74 -2.04 -0.89
CA ILE A 148 19.10 -1.56 0.34
C ILE A 148 20.18 -1.30 1.38
N HIS A 149 20.40 -0.03 1.72
CA HIS A 149 21.40 0.41 2.68
C HIS A 149 20.73 0.68 4.03
N TYR A 150 20.96 -0.19 5.00
CA TYR A 150 20.40 -0.05 6.35
C TYR A 150 21.18 0.92 7.21
N LYS A 151 20.48 1.56 8.15
CA LYS A 151 21.09 2.31 9.24
C LYS A 151 21.97 1.38 10.09
N GLY A 152 23.29 1.50 9.93
CA GLY A 152 24.27 0.59 10.55
C GLY A 152 25.26 -0.03 9.56
N GLY A 153 25.12 0.23 8.25
CA GLY A 153 26.13 -0.09 7.24
C GLY A 153 25.94 -1.44 6.52
N GLY A 154 24.84 -2.16 6.77
CA GLY A 154 24.48 -3.35 6.02
C GLY A 154 23.92 -3.00 4.63
N ILE A 155 24.30 -3.77 3.62
CA ILE A 155 23.75 -3.66 2.26
C ILE A 155 23.12 -5.00 1.88
N ILE A 156 21.87 -4.98 1.44
CA ILE A 156 21.19 -6.14 0.84
C ILE A 156 20.97 -5.88 -0.64
N SER A 157 21.28 -6.86 -1.48
CA SER A 157 21.00 -6.80 -2.92
C SER A 157 19.72 -7.58 -3.24
N LEU A 158 18.70 -6.88 -3.73
CA LEU A 158 17.44 -7.47 -4.16
C LEU A 158 17.47 -7.67 -5.68
N ARG A 159 17.03 -8.85 -6.12
CA ARG A 159 16.72 -9.18 -7.50
C ARG A 159 15.38 -9.87 -7.53
N ALA A 160 14.42 -9.26 -8.22
CA ALA A 160 13.07 -9.78 -8.31
C ALA A 160 12.54 -9.64 -9.74
N SER A 161 11.58 -10.50 -10.08
CA SER A 161 10.78 -10.37 -11.30
C SER A 161 9.31 -10.29 -10.95
N PHE A 162 8.56 -9.53 -11.74
CA PHE A 162 7.15 -9.30 -11.53
C PHE A 162 6.40 -9.40 -12.86
N ARG A 163 5.13 -9.80 -12.79
CA ARG A 163 4.16 -9.51 -13.84
C ARG A 163 3.62 -8.11 -13.64
N TRP A 164 3.45 -7.36 -14.73
CA TRP A 164 2.81 -6.04 -14.66
C TRP A 164 1.71 -5.88 -15.71
N TYR A 165 0.75 -5.02 -15.39
CA TYR A 165 -0.25 -4.51 -16.34
C TYR A 165 -0.78 -3.17 -15.87
N ILE A 166 -1.38 -2.40 -16.77
CA ILE A 166 -2.02 -1.12 -16.47
C ILE A 166 -3.52 -1.25 -16.67
N LYS A 167 -4.30 -0.79 -15.70
CA LYS A 167 -5.76 -0.77 -15.76
C LYS A 167 -6.32 0.36 -14.92
N ASP A 168 -7.27 1.11 -15.47
CA ASP A 168 -7.95 2.22 -14.83
C ASP A 168 -6.97 3.30 -14.29
N GLY A 169 -5.83 3.49 -14.98
CA GLY A 169 -4.77 4.41 -14.58
C GLY A 169 -3.89 3.93 -13.43
N TYR A 170 -3.99 2.66 -13.04
CA TYR A 170 -3.14 2.02 -12.04
C TYR A 170 -2.15 1.07 -12.68
N LEU A 171 -0.90 1.11 -12.24
CA LEU A 171 0.11 0.09 -12.48
C LEU A 171 -0.03 -1.01 -11.44
N TYR A 172 -0.34 -2.23 -11.87
CA TYR A 172 -0.37 -3.40 -11.02
C TYR A 172 0.88 -4.22 -11.23
N THR A 173 1.48 -4.70 -10.14
CA THR A 173 2.62 -5.63 -10.18
C THR A 173 2.37 -6.84 -9.29
N LYS A 174 2.85 -8.01 -9.72
CA LYS A 174 2.78 -9.26 -8.97
C LYS A 174 4.16 -9.90 -8.92
N VAL A 175 4.68 -10.17 -7.74
CA VAL A 175 5.99 -10.84 -7.58
C VAL A 175 5.92 -12.27 -8.13
N GLU A 176 6.74 -12.59 -9.12
CA GLU A 176 6.91 -13.93 -9.69
C GLU A 176 8.12 -14.64 -9.09
N SER A 177 9.22 -13.93 -8.87
CA SER A 177 10.42 -14.46 -8.22
C SER A 177 11.17 -13.40 -7.42
N SER A 178 11.92 -13.82 -6.40
CA SER A 178 12.77 -12.94 -5.58
C SER A 178 13.91 -13.74 -4.95
N ASN A 179 15.12 -13.18 -4.91
CA ASN A 179 16.23 -13.73 -4.13
C ASN A 179 16.11 -13.43 -2.61
N HIS A 180 15.20 -12.53 -2.22
CA HIS A 180 14.87 -12.23 -0.82
C HIS A 180 13.34 -12.21 -0.62
N PRO A 181 12.69 -13.38 -0.47
CA PRO A 181 11.23 -13.47 -0.33
C PRO A 181 10.64 -12.75 0.88
N ILE A 182 11.45 -12.47 1.90
CA ILE A 182 11.02 -11.66 3.06
C ILE A 182 10.77 -10.20 2.66
N LEU A 183 11.57 -9.67 1.72
CA LEU A 183 11.46 -8.28 1.25
C LEU A 183 10.50 -8.15 0.06
N ALA A 184 10.46 -9.16 -0.82
CA ALA A 184 9.50 -9.26 -1.92
C ALA A 184 8.84 -10.65 -1.92
N PRO A 185 7.77 -10.85 -1.12
CA PRO A 185 7.02 -12.10 -1.06
C PRO A 185 6.46 -12.52 -2.41
N ILE A 186 6.76 -13.75 -2.82
CA ILE A 186 6.26 -14.34 -4.07
C ILE A 186 4.74 -14.37 -4.04
N GLY A 187 4.11 -13.91 -5.13
CA GLY A 187 2.66 -13.79 -5.27
C GLY A 187 2.05 -12.52 -4.69
N GLN A 188 2.81 -11.68 -3.99
CA GLN A 188 2.30 -10.40 -3.51
C GLN A 188 1.92 -9.51 -4.69
N MET A 189 0.72 -8.92 -4.61
CA MET A 189 0.23 -7.91 -5.53
C MET A 189 0.47 -6.52 -4.94
N LYS A 190 0.91 -5.57 -5.76
CA LYS A 190 0.94 -4.14 -5.45
C LYS A 190 0.24 -3.36 -6.55
N SER A 191 -0.25 -2.17 -6.21
CA SER A 191 -0.86 -1.25 -7.16
C SER A 191 -0.42 0.16 -6.87
N SER A 192 -0.03 0.92 -7.90
CA SER A 192 0.32 2.33 -7.78
C SER A 192 -0.47 3.13 -8.80
N LYS A 193 -1.06 4.26 -8.39
CA LYS A 193 -1.77 5.13 -9.32
C LYS A 193 -0.77 5.93 -10.14
N ILE A 194 -0.88 5.87 -11.46
CA ILE A 194 -0.03 6.65 -12.37
C ILE A 194 -0.55 8.08 -12.38
N LEU A 195 0.30 9.01 -11.94
CA LEU A 195 0.01 10.45 -11.97
C LEU A 195 0.46 11.05 -13.31
N ASN A 196 1.67 10.67 -13.74
CA ASN A 196 2.25 11.13 -15.00
C ASN A 196 3.26 10.13 -15.53
N ILE A 197 3.41 10.06 -16.85
CA ILE A 197 4.49 9.31 -17.50
C ILE A 197 4.95 10.04 -18.75
N SER A 198 6.26 10.21 -18.87
CA SER A 198 6.91 10.92 -19.97
C SER A 198 8.10 10.13 -20.50
N SER A 199 8.85 10.69 -21.46
CA SER A 199 10.11 10.09 -21.90
C SER A 199 11.23 10.16 -20.86
N LYS A 200 11.06 10.88 -19.75
CA LYS A 200 12.10 11.09 -18.74
C LYS A 200 11.69 10.65 -17.34
N THR A 201 10.41 10.72 -17.02
CA THR A 201 9.90 10.48 -15.67
C THR A 201 8.66 9.59 -15.67
N LEU A 202 8.59 8.71 -14.69
CA LEU A 202 7.40 7.95 -14.30
C LEU A 202 7.03 8.41 -12.90
N GLU A 203 5.83 8.94 -12.73
CA GLU A 203 5.34 9.41 -11.45
C GLU A 203 4.14 8.60 -11.00
N THR A 204 4.25 8.02 -9.82
CA THR A 204 3.20 7.22 -9.21
C THR A 204 2.92 7.63 -7.77
N ILE A 205 1.78 7.19 -7.25
CA ILE A 205 1.43 7.30 -5.83
C ILE A 205 0.88 5.98 -5.32
N ASP A 206 1.38 5.51 -4.18
CA ASP A 206 0.83 4.34 -3.51
C ASP A 206 -0.52 4.70 -2.87
N PRO A 207 -1.62 4.00 -3.20
CA PRO A 207 -2.95 4.30 -2.66
C PRO A 207 -3.10 4.01 -1.16
N THR A 208 -2.18 3.23 -0.58
CA THR A 208 -2.24 2.77 0.81
C THR A 208 -1.73 3.82 1.79
N ASP A 209 -0.60 4.45 1.47
CA ASP A 209 0.07 5.42 2.34
C ASP A 209 0.20 6.82 1.71
N GLY A 210 -0.13 6.98 0.43
CA GLY A 210 -0.01 8.23 -0.30
C GLY A 210 1.42 8.60 -0.66
N GLN A 211 2.38 7.69 -0.53
CA GLN A 211 3.76 7.94 -0.90
C GLN A 211 3.87 8.16 -2.40
N ARG A 212 4.38 9.33 -2.78
CA ARG A 212 4.65 9.68 -4.18
C ARG A 212 6.07 9.26 -4.56
N VAL A 213 6.19 8.63 -5.73
CA VAL A 213 7.43 8.09 -6.27
C VAL A 213 7.65 8.69 -7.66
N ILE A 214 8.86 9.19 -7.93
CA ILE A 214 9.25 9.75 -9.22
C ILE A 214 10.48 9.00 -9.72
N ASP A 215 10.29 8.08 -10.65
CA ASP A 215 11.37 7.33 -11.28
C ASP A 215 11.91 8.10 -12.48
N SER A 216 13.23 8.06 -12.67
CA SER A 216 13.91 8.65 -13.81
C SER A 216 14.23 7.58 -14.85
N ARG A 217 14.02 7.87 -16.13
CA ARG A 217 14.35 6.94 -17.20
C ARG A 217 15.89 6.79 -17.30
N VAL A 218 16.35 5.55 -17.45
CA VAL A 218 17.75 5.25 -17.77
C VAL A 218 17.88 5.30 -19.30
N GLU A 219 18.72 6.21 -19.79
CA GLU A 219 19.04 6.38 -21.22
C GLU A 219 19.97 5.29 -21.75
#